data_AF-A0A3L7WAF9-F1
#
_entry.id   AF-A0A3L7WAF9-F1
#
_cell.length_a   1.000
_cell.length_b   1.000
_cell.length_c   1.000
_cell.angle_alpha   90.00
_cell.angle_beta   90.00
_cell.angle_gamma   90.00
#
_symmetry.space_group_name_H-M   'P 1'
#
loop_
_entity.id
_entity.type
_entity.pdbx_description
1 polymer ?
#
loop_
_entity_poly.entity_id
_entity_poly.type
_entity_poly.pdbx_seq_one_letter_code
_entity_poly.pdbx_strand_id
1 'polypeptide(L)'
;MPGLFTTVAAAEELMTAGCGGLNATSIHPSGRRPREDALPEHVNYRDEGCDLFRSCLTCPLPRCRFDEPGGARTMINVVRDQEIRRVHDTNCATVDEIARRFGVSRRTVFRVLKIRRDGS
;
A
#
# COMPACT_ATOMS: atom_id res chain seq x y z
N MET A 1 -17.77 -0.59 73.36
CA MET A 1 -16.71 -0.95 74.32
C MET A 1 -15.36 -0.63 73.68
N PRO A 2 -14.52 0.15 74.38
CA PRO A 2 -13.25 0.68 73.89
C PRO A 2 -12.11 -0.33 74.09
N GLY A 3 -11.03 -0.16 73.34
CA GLY A 3 -9.73 -0.81 73.55
C GLY A 3 -8.78 -0.28 72.48
N LEU A 4 -8.12 0.87 72.68
CA LEU A 4 -6.85 1.04 73.40
C LEU A 4 -5.68 0.29 72.75
N PHE A 5 -4.53 0.98 72.73
CA PHE A 5 -3.17 0.46 72.51
C PHE A 5 -2.79 0.21 71.04
N THR A 6 -1.69 0.72 70.47
CA THR A 6 -0.58 1.56 70.97
C THR A 6 0.12 2.15 69.75
N THR A 7 0.77 3.29 69.99
CA THR A 7 1.81 3.92 69.17
C THR A 7 3.04 3.04 68.95
N VAL A 8 3.85 3.49 67.97
CA VAL A 8 5.31 3.36 67.80
C VAL A 8 5.79 2.34 66.78
N ALA A 9 6.33 2.87 65.68
CA ALA A 9 7.65 2.56 65.08
C ALA A 9 7.64 3.22 63.68
N ALA A 10 8.27 4.38 63.50
CA ALA A 10 9.68 4.54 63.13
C ALA A 10 9.99 4.24 61.65
N ALA A 11 10.74 5.16 61.03
CA ALA A 11 11.46 5.09 59.75
C ALA A 11 10.56 5.03 58.49
N GLU A 12 10.49 6.05 57.63
CA GLU A 12 11.57 6.67 56.85
C GLU A 12 12.43 5.62 56.15
N GLU A 13 12.08 5.24 54.92
CA GLU A 13 13.08 4.87 53.92
C GLU A 13 12.56 5.01 52.48
N LEU A 14 13.40 5.64 51.68
CA LEU A 14 13.27 5.92 50.26
C LEU A 14 13.59 4.67 49.41
N MET A 15 13.06 4.68 48.18
CA MET A 15 13.56 3.98 46.98
C MET A 15 13.45 2.46 46.87
N THR A 16 12.54 1.99 46.00
CA THR A 16 12.80 1.04 44.88
C THR A 16 11.48 0.86 44.08
N ALA A 17 11.32 1.44 42.88
CA ALA A 17 11.74 0.95 41.57
C ALA A 17 10.94 -0.26 41.02
N GLY A 18 10.23 -0.04 39.89
CA GLY A 18 9.68 -1.05 38.97
C GLY A 18 8.29 -1.58 39.34
N CYS A 19 7.31 -1.74 38.47
CA CYS A 19 7.28 -1.79 37.01
C CYS A 19 5.85 -1.44 36.52
N GLY A 20 5.76 -0.73 35.39
CA GLY A 20 4.53 -0.51 34.63
C GLY A 20 4.67 0.75 33.79
N GLY A 21 4.48 0.78 32.49
CA GLY A 21 4.13 -0.24 31.52
C GLY A 21 4.53 0.30 30.15
N LEU A 22 4.61 -0.62 29.20
CA LEU A 22 5.00 -0.44 27.81
C LEU A 22 4.18 0.67 27.15
N ASN A 23 4.82 1.72 26.63
CA ASN A 23 4.23 2.55 25.57
C ASN A 23 5.32 2.77 24.51
N ALA A 24 5.10 2.18 23.35
CA ALA A 24 6.02 2.19 22.22
C ALA A 24 6.22 3.62 21.69
N THR A 25 7.19 4.34 22.25
CA THR A 25 7.62 5.64 21.74
C THR A 25 8.34 5.40 20.43
N SER A 26 7.74 5.92 19.34
CA SER A 26 8.31 5.88 17.99
C SER A 26 9.78 6.33 18.00
N ILE A 27 10.69 5.39 17.72
CA ILE A 27 12.13 5.64 17.69
C ILE A 27 12.44 6.36 16.37
N HIS A 28 12.37 7.70 16.37
CA HIS A 28 12.97 8.48 15.29
C HIS A 28 14.50 8.52 15.47
N PRO A 29 15.29 8.29 14.40
CA PRO A 29 16.73 8.04 14.48
C PRO A 29 17.57 9.23 15.00
N SER A 30 16.97 10.38 15.31
CA SER A 30 17.66 11.60 15.74
C SER A 30 17.35 12.05 17.18
N GLY A 31 16.47 11.37 17.93
CA GLY A 31 16.11 11.74 19.31
C GLY A 31 15.50 13.14 19.49
N ARG A 32 15.29 13.88 18.39
CA ARG A 32 14.70 15.21 18.37
C ARG A 32 13.21 15.05 18.09
N ARG A 33 12.36 15.69 18.90
CA ARG A 33 10.91 15.74 18.59
C ARG A 33 10.75 16.33 17.19
N PRO A 34 9.98 15.69 16.29
CA PRO A 34 9.59 16.31 15.03
C PRO A 34 8.99 17.67 15.33
N ARG A 35 9.30 18.68 14.50
CA ARG A 35 8.61 19.95 14.60
C ARG A 35 7.12 19.71 14.37
N GLU A 36 6.26 20.45 15.06
CA GLU A 36 4.80 20.26 14.98
C GLU A 36 4.30 20.39 13.53
N ASP A 37 4.84 21.33 12.74
CA ASP A 37 4.52 21.53 11.33
C ASP A 37 4.92 20.35 10.40
N ALA A 38 5.82 19.48 10.85
CA ALA A 38 6.26 18.30 10.10
C ALA A 38 5.38 17.08 10.37
N LEU A 39 4.40 17.19 11.27
CA LEU A 39 3.48 16.10 11.56
C LEU A 39 2.39 16.01 10.47
N PRO A 40 1.97 14.80 10.09
CA PRO A 40 1.01 14.58 9.00
C PRO A 40 -0.35 15.25 9.25
N GLU A 41 -0.77 15.46 10.51
CA GLU A 41 -1.97 16.21 10.86
C GLU A 41 -1.97 17.68 10.43
N HIS A 42 -0.79 18.26 10.19
CA HIS A 42 -0.64 19.63 9.70
C HIS A 42 -0.39 19.71 8.19
N VAL A 43 -0.37 18.56 7.50
CA VAL A 43 -0.24 18.47 6.04
C VAL A 43 -1.63 18.54 5.42
N ASN A 44 -1.89 19.58 4.64
CA ASN A 44 -3.11 19.67 3.85
C ASN A 44 -2.95 18.85 2.55
N TYR A 45 -3.45 17.61 2.57
CA TYR A 45 -3.47 16.74 1.41
C TYR A 45 -4.53 17.21 0.40
N ARG A 46 -4.07 17.84 -0.68
CA ARG A 46 -4.94 18.27 -1.78
C ARG A 46 -5.28 17.09 -2.69
N ASP A 47 -6.55 16.93 -2.99
CA ASP A 47 -7.00 15.94 -3.96
C ASP A 47 -6.87 16.49 -5.38
N GLU A 48 -5.68 16.35 -5.97
CA GLU A 48 -5.40 16.79 -7.35
C GLU A 48 -5.58 15.65 -8.38
N GLY A 49 -5.83 14.42 -7.91
CA GLY A 49 -5.95 13.26 -8.78
C GLY A 49 -4.66 12.90 -9.52
N CYS A 50 -4.80 12.39 -10.74
CA CYS A 50 -3.73 12.01 -11.64
C CYS A 50 -4.11 12.23 -13.12
N ASP A 51 -3.23 11.83 -14.04
CA ASP A 51 -3.44 11.89 -15.49
C ASP A 51 -4.64 11.08 -15.98
N LEU A 52 -5.10 10.08 -15.21
CA LEU A 52 -6.27 9.29 -15.54
C LEU A 52 -7.57 9.87 -15.00
N PHE A 53 -7.54 10.55 -13.85
CA PHE A 53 -8.74 10.99 -13.16
C PHE A 53 -8.46 12.15 -12.21
N ARG A 54 -9.35 13.14 -12.17
CA ARG A 54 -9.12 14.46 -11.52
C ARG A 54 -9.18 14.46 -9.98
N SER A 55 -9.68 13.39 -9.36
CA SER A 55 -9.83 13.26 -7.90
C SER A 55 -9.62 11.81 -7.46
N CYS A 56 -8.60 11.56 -6.65
CA CYS A 56 -8.31 10.26 -6.06
C CYS A 56 -9.48 9.74 -5.23
N LEU A 57 -10.23 10.63 -4.56
CA LEU A 57 -11.36 10.25 -3.69
C LEU A 57 -12.58 9.74 -4.45
N THR A 58 -12.68 10.02 -5.75
CA THR A 58 -13.81 9.62 -6.60
C THR A 58 -13.37 8.76 -7.80
N CYS A 59 -12.15 8.23 -7.76
CA CYS A 59 -11.58 7.48 -8.86
C CYS A 59 -12.30 6.12 -9.04
N PRO A 60 -12.80 5.80 -10.25
CA PRO A 60 -13.50 4.54 -10.52
C PRO A 60 -12.55 3.34 -10.75
N LEU A 61 -11.24 3.55 -10.66
CA LEU A 61 -10.27 2.50 -10.93
C LEU A 61 -10.27 1.46 -9.80
N PRO A 62 -10.25 0.15 -10.11
CA PRO A 62 -10.21 -0.90 -9.09
C PRO A 62 -8.87 -0.93 -8.33
N ARG A 63 -7.80 -0.38 -8.92
CA ARG A 63 -6.47 -0.24 -8.32
C ARG A 63 -5.86 1.10 -8.73
N CYS A 64 -5.19 1.76 -7.79
CA CYS A 64 -4.53 3.03 -8.05
C CYS A 64 -3.28 2.83 -8.91
N ARG A 65 -3.04 3.76 -9.83
CA ARG A 65 -1.84 3.76 -10.68
C ARG A 65 -0.53 3.93 -9.91
N PHE A 66 -0.58 4.49 -8.70
CA PHE A 66 0.60 4.71 -7.88
C PHE A 66 0.94 3.47 -7.03
N ASP A 67 -0.06 2.63 -6.78
CA ASP A 67 0.10 1.41 -5.98
C ASP A 67 0.61 0.23 -6.84
N GLU A 68 0.37 0.27 -8.15
CA GLU A 68 0.82 -0.78 -9.06
C GLU A 68 2.27 -0.55 -9.52
N PRO A 69 3.18 -1.54 -9.38
CA PRO A 69 4.53 -1.44 -9.96
C PRO A 69 4.45 -1.30 -11.50
N GLY A 70 4.92 -0.16 -12.01
CA GLY A 70 4.81 0.22 -13.43
C GLY A 70 3.49 0.92 -13.80
N GLY A 71 2.63 1.12 -12.81
CA GLY A 71 1.48 2.01 -12.80
C GLY A 71 0.39 1.72 -13.82
N ALA A 72 -0.26 2.80 -14.27
CA ALA A 72 -1.40 2.76 -15.18
C ALA A 72 -1.15 1.90 -16.42
N ARG A 73 0.05 2.02 -16.98
CA ARG A 73 0.46 1.33 -18.20
C ARG A 73 0.53 -0.19 -18.00
N THR A 74 1.03 -0.64 -16.85
CA THR A 74 1.04 -2.08 -16.52
C THR A 74 -0.38 -2.62 -16.43
N MET A 75 -1.27 -1.93 -15.71
CA MET A 75 -2.67 -2.36 -15.57
C MET A 75 -3.37 -2.50 -16.93
N ILE A 76 -3.24 -1.48 -17.80
CA ILE A 76 -3.82 -1.51 -19.15
C ILE A 76 -3.23 -2.65 -19.99
N ASN A 77 -1.92 -2.87 -19.89
CA ASN A 77 -1.25 -3.94 -20.64
C ASN A 77 -1.69 -5.33 -20.17
N VAL A 78 -1.89 -5.54 -18.86
CA VAL A 78 -2.37 -6.82 -18.32
C VAL A 78 -3.76 -7.13 -18.88
N VAL A 79 -4.69 -6.18 -18.83
CA VAL A 79 -6.05 -6.36 -19.38
C VAL A 79 -6.00 -6.62 -20.88
N ARG A 80 -5.24 -5.83 -21.65
CA ARG A 80 -5.06 -6.03 -23.09
C ARG A 80 -4.47 -7.40 -23.41
N ASP A 81 -3.44 -7.82 -22.67
CA ASP A 81 -2.74 -9.08 -22.90
C ASP A 81 -3.63 -10.29 -22.54
N GLN A 82 -4.48 -10.17 -21.51
CA GLN A 82 -5.50 -11.17 -21.19
C GLN A 82 -6.54 -11.29 -22.31
N GLU A 83 -7.03 -10.17 -22.84
CA GLU A 83 -8.03 -10.18 -23.91
C GLU A 83 -7.45 -10.72 -25.24
N ILE A 84 -6.19 -10.39 -25.55
CA ILE A 84 -5.47 -10.99 -26.68
C ILE A 84 -5.44 -12.52 -26.58
N ARG A 85 -5.18 -13.06 -25.38
CA ARG A 85 -5.18 -14.52 -25.14
C ARG A 85 -6.59 -15.09 -25.30
N ARG A 86 -7.59 -14.43 -24.73
CA ARG A 86 -9.00 -14.87 -24.82
C ARG A 86 -9.45 -14.97 -26.27
N VAL A 87 -9.17 -13.94 -27.08
CA VAL A 87 -9.54 -13.91 -28.51
C VAL A 87 -8.81 -15.00 -29.29
N HIS A 88 -7.51 -15.21 -29.02
CA HIS A 88 -6.76 -16.30 -29.64
C HIS A 88 -7.40 -17.67 -29.35
N ASP A 89 -7.74 -17.93 -28.09
CA ASP A 89 -8.25 -19.23 -27.65
C ASP A 89 -9.72 -19.47 -28.05
N THR A 90 -10.56 -18.42 -28.07
CA THR A 90 -12.00 -18.55 -28.33
C THR A 90 -12.34 -18.51 -29.82
N ASN A 91 -11.63 -17.68 -30.60
CA ASN A 91 -11.98 -17.43 -32.00
C ASN A 91 -11.04 -18.15 -32.99
N CYS A 92 -10.03 -18.89 -32.51
CA CYS A 92 -8.96 -19.45 -33.33
C CYS A 92 -8.32 -18.39 -34.26
N ALA A 93 -8.31 -17.13 -33.82
CA ALA A 93 -7.88 -16.00 -34.63
C ALA A 93 -6.38 -16.05 -34.87
N THR A 94 -5.96 -15.76 -36.10
CA THR A 94 -4.54 -15.74 -36.44
C THR A 94 -3.81 -14.58 -35.76
N VAL A 95 -2.49 -14.71 -35.61
CA VAL A 95 -1.64 -13.66 -35.02
C VAL A 95 -1.80 -12.32 -35.76
N ASP A 96 -1.98 -12.36 -37.08
CA ASP A 96 -2.12 -11.17 -37.92
C ASP A 96 -3.49 -10.50 -37.76
N GLU A 97 -4.55 -11.27 -37.53
CA GLU A 97 -5.89 -10.74 -37.21
C GLU A 97 -5.91 -10.08 -35.83
N ILE A 98 -5.29 -10.71 -34.83
CA ILE A 98 -5.18 -10.15 -33.49
C ILE A 98 -4.35 -8.86 -33.54
N ALA A 99 -3.22 -8.85 -34.24
CA ALA A 99 -2.37 -7.67 -34.39
C ALA A 99 -3.15 -6.48 -34.97
N ARG A 100 -3.92 -6.71 -36.06
CA ARG A 100 -4.77 -5.69 -36.67
C ARG A 100 -5.89 -5.23 -35.74
N ARG A 101 -6.58 -6.15 -35.06
CA ARG A 101 -7.71 -5.84 -34.17
C ARG A 101 -7.32 -4.99 -32.97
N PHE A 102 -6.18 -5.26 -32.36
CA PHE A 102 -5.70 -4.54 -31.18
C PHE A 102 -4.72 -3.39 -31.51
N GLY A 103 -4.39 -3.17 -32.79
CA GLY A 103 -3.45 -2.13 -33.21
C GLY A 103 -2.03 -2.35 -32.68
N VAL A 104 -1.61 -3.61 -32.49
CA VAL A 104 -0.30 -3.97 -31.94
C VAL A 104 0.57 -4.69 -32.98
N SER A 105 1.88 -4.65 -32.79
CA SER A 105 2.80 -5.41 -33.64
C SER A 105 2.62 -6.92 -33.46
N ARG A 106 2.94 -7.71 -34.51
CA ARG A 106 3.00 -9.18 -34.43
C ARG A 106 3.92 -9.67 -33.30
N ARG A 107 5.06 -9.00 -33.09
CA ARG A 107 6.01 -9.29 -31.99
C ARG A 107 5.33 -9.19 -30.62
N THR A 108 4.43 -8.22 -30.43
CA THR A 108 3.69 -8.06 -29.18
C THR A 108 2.76 -9.25 -28.95
N VAL A 109 2.04 -9.68 -29.98
CA VAL A 109 1.14 -10.84 -29.90
C VAL A 109 1.92 -12.11 -29.58
N PHE A 110 3.02 -12.38 -30.30
CA PHE A 110 3.87 -13.55 -30.02
C PHE A 110 4.43 -13.55 -28.60
N ARG A 111 4.89 -12.41 -28.08
CA ARG A 111 5.38 -12.27 -26.70
C ARG A 111 4.30 -12.64 -25.69
N VAL A 112 3.08 -12.14 -25.86
CA VAL A 112 1.95 -12.38 -24.95
C VAL A 112 1.54 -13.85 -24.93
N LEU A 113 1.55 -14.50 -26.09
CA LEU A 113 1.25 -15.93 -26.22
C LEU A 113 2.39 -16.81 -25.69
N LYS A 114 3.65 -16.41 -25.85
CA LYS A 114 4.82 -17.17 -25.37
C LYS A 114 4.85 -17.30 -23.84
N ILE A 115 4.48 -16.26 -23.09
CA ILE A 115 4.49 -16.26 -21.61
C ILE A 115 3.72 -17.46 -21.00
N ARG A 116 2.76 -18.05 -21.72
CA ARG A 116 2.08 -19.28 -21.27
C ARG A 116 3.01 -20.49 -21.10
N ARG A 117 4.11 -20.57 -21.86
CA ARG A 117 4.98 -21.75 -21.92
C ARG A 117 5.97 -21.82 -20.76
N ASP A 118 6.25 -20.69 -20.12
CA ASP A 118 7.38 -20.53 -19.20
C ASP A 118 6.94 -20.38 -17.73
N GLY A 119 5.63 -20.49 -17.43
CA GLY A 119 5.06 -20.25 -16.09
C GLY A 119 4.09 -21.35 -15.62
N SER A 120 4.38 -22.61 -15.97
CA SER A 120 3.64 -23.78 -15.47
C SER A 120 4.30 -24.39 -14.25
#